data_AF-A0A935JJQ9-F1
#
_entry.id   AF-A0A935JJQ9-F1
#
_cell.length_a   1.000
_cell.length_b   1.000
_cell.length_c   1.000
_cell.angle_alpha   90.00
_cell.angle_beta   90.00
_cell.angle_gamma   90.00
#
_symmetry.space_group_name_H-M   'P 1'
#
loop_
_entity.id
_entity.type
_entity.pdbx_description
1 polymer ?
#
loop_
_entity_poly.entity_id
_entity_poly.type
_entity_poly.pdbx_seq_one_letter_code
_entity_poly.pdbx_strand_id
1 'polypeptide(L)'
;MRPSDELKSDRLLGISNIRVISRLGALADELAAIVNGLHSNVLTDVVNTLALFGVAHFIPRNDFPTTEYLLGYGTADWSRYFQKEKQKEEQTEQEQRESDWDKLIAGYGYGETSPLDKEVYSGITSGFFRDKVVRGLSEELAQRIEGGARKEAFNDATHRFWWGVGDSKVALEELVEKTKAALNLMNASELHGVYEVLLDLKQQDAATELLNQFIAANQDRRGALARSDHFGEKYDATFKAVLEAEAARVEEPMDLAKTLDAIDFNRGWDPDDITTIAAAKFDEIVPLLTGAKEERLFARRLATLLKIGERKDATEEGKKLRENTIEWLRTFAATNPISALRVRRFLPADPPVESAPVA
;
A
#
# COMPACT_ATOMS: atom_id res chain seq x y z
N MET A 1 24.76 -10.91 23.74
CA MET A 1 24.44 -9.55 24.20
C MET A 1 23.00 -9.59 24.65
N ARG A 2 22.65 -9.16 25.87
CA ARG A 2 21.25 -9.28 26.33
C ARG A 2 20.41 -8.22 25.60
N PRO A 3 19.12 -8.44 25.31
CA PRO A 3 18.22 -7.40 24.79
C PRO A 3 18.25 -6.13 25.65
N SER A 4 18.43 -6.29 26.96
CA SER A 4 18.65 -5.21 27.92
C SER A 4 19.88 -4.33 27.65
N ASP A 5 20.88 -4.82 26.90
CA ASP A 5 22.09 -4.08 26.53
C ASP A 5 21.90 -3.23 25.25
N GLU A 6 20.84 -3.50 24.46
CA GLU A 6 20.45 -2.70 23.28
C GLU A 6 19.58 -1.48 23.63
N LEU A 7 19.13 -1.35 24.89
CA LEU A 7 18.46 -0.17 25.45
C LEU A 7 19.42 1.05 25.62
N LYS A 8 20.27 1.31 24.62
CA LYS A 8 21.05 2.56 24.53
C LYS A 8 20.14 3.79 24.39
N SER A 9 18.88 3.58 24.00
CA SER A 9 17.78 4.55 23.93
C SER A 9 17.34 5.13 25.28
N ASP A 10 17.57 4.44 26.42
CA ASP A 10 17.11 4.88 27.75
C ASP A 10 17.70 6.24 28.18
N ARG A 11 18.89 6.60 27.68
CA ARG A 11 19.53 7.90 27.94
C ARG A 11 18.89 9.04 27.17
N LEU A 12 18.35 8.78 25.97
CA LEU A 12 17.66 9.77 25.15
C LEU A 12 16.23 10.04 25.67
N LEU A 13 15.59 9.01 26.23
CA LEU A 13 14.21 9.09 26.73
C LEU A 13 14.11 9.52 28.22
N GLY A 14 15.25 9.73 28.90
CA GLY A 14 15.27 10.29 30.26
C GLY A 14 14.59 9.43 31.33
N ILE A 15 14.69 8.10 31.21
CA ILE A 15 14.05 7.15 32.13
C ILE A 15 14.96 6.93 33.34
N SER A 16 14.49 7.30 34.54
CA SER A 16 15.21 7.06 35.81
C SER A 16 14.46 6.16 36.79
N ASN A 17 13.22 5.76 36.47
CA ASN A 17 12.42 4.91 37.34
C ASN A 17 12.76 3.43 37.13
N ILE A 18 13.50 2.86 38.07
CA ILE A 18 13.98 1.46 38.01
C ILE A 18 12.85 0.42 37.82
N ARG A 19 11.63 0.69 38.31
CA ARG A 19 10.48 -0.22 38.13
C ARG A 19 9.99 -0.23 36.69
N VAL A 20 9.98 0.94 36.04
CA VAL A 20 9.60 1.07 34.63
C VAL A 20 10.66 0.40 33.75
N ILE A 21 11.95 0.67 34.01
CA ILE A 21 13.06 0.03 33.29
C ILE A 21 12.98 -1.49 33.42
N SER A 22 12.75 -2.01 34.64
CA SER A 22 12.63 -3.45 34.86
C SER A 22 11.44 -4.07 34.12
N ARG A 23 10.29 -3.36 34.08
CA ARG A 23 9.10 -3.81 33.36
C ARG A 23 9.31 -3.82 31.85
N LEU A 24 9.92 -2.76 31.29
CA LEU A 24 10.26 -2.70 29.87
C LEU A 24 11.30 -3.76 29.51
N GLY A 25 12.28 -4.01 30.37
CA GLY A 25 13.25 -5.09 30.18
C GLY A 25 12.59 -6.47 30.07
N ALA A 26 11.63 -6.77 30.95
CA ALA A 26 10.89 -8.04 30.89
C ALA A 26 10.07 -8.18 29.60
N LEU A 27 9.38 -7.11 29.16
CA LEU A 27 8.64 -7.10 27.90
C LEU A 27 9.59 -7.20 26.68
N ALA A 28 10.79 -6.62 26.76
CA ALA A 28 11.80 -6.71 25.71
C ALA A 28 12.32 -8.15 25.56
N ASP A 29 12.53 -8.86 26.68
CA ASP A 29 12.93 -10.26 26.67
C ASP A 29 11.84 -11.16 26.06
N GLU A 30 10.56 -10.86 26.33
CA GLU A 30 9.41 -11.56 25.72
C GLU A 30 9.35 -11.32 24.21
N LEU A 31 9.46 -10.05 23.76
CA LEU A 31 9.53 -9.72 22.33
C LEU A 31 10.72 -10.41 21.65
N ALA A 32 11.89 -10.42 22.29
CA ALA A 32 13.08 -11.07 21.77
C ALA A 32 12.87 -12.57 21.55
N ALA A 33 12.13 -13.24 22.45
CA ALA A 33 11.77 -14.64 22.28
C ALA A 33 10.81 -14.85 21.09
N ILE A 34 9.82 -13.96 20.90
CA ILE A 34 8.86 -14.04 19.80
C ILE A 34 9.54 -13.86 18.44
N VAL A 35 10.40 -12.84 18.31
CA VAL A 35 11.07 -12.50 17.04
C VAL A 35 12.38 -13.26 16.82
N ASN A 36 12.71 -14.22 17.68
CA ASN A 36 13.94 -15.00 17.58
C ASN A 36 14.05 -15.69 16.21
N GLY A 37 15.23 -15.57 15.60
CA GLY A 37 15.54 -16.10 14.28
C GLY A 37 15.14 -15.21 13.10
N LEU A 38 14.52 -14.06 13.35
CA LEU A 38 14.27 -13.04 12.32
C LEU A 38 15.48 -12.10 12.15
N HIS A 39 15.42 -11.26 11.12
CA HIS A 39 16.45 -10.25 10.85
C HIS A 39 16.70 -9.36 12.07
N SER A 40 17.97 -9.03 12.38
CA SER A 40 18.35 -8.32 13.61
C SER A 40 17.64 -6.97 13.79
N ASN A 41 17.44 -6.24 12.69
CA ASN A 41 16.75 -4.95 12.71
C ASN A 41 15.29 -5.07 13.19
N VAL A 42 14.65 -6.24 13.05
CA VAL A 42 13.28 -6.45 13.58
C VAL A 42 13.28 -6.36 15.10
N LEU A 43 14.26 -6.98 15.77
CA LEU A 43 14.40 -6.89 17.22
C LEU A 43 14.65 -5.45 17.64
N THR A 44 15.56 -4.76 16.95
CA THR A 44 15.86 -3.36 17.20
C THR A 44 14.60 -2.49 17.07
N ASP A 45 13.81 -2.67 16.02
CA ASP A 45 12.58 -1.90 15.79
C ASP A 45 11.54 -2.15 16.89
N VAL A 46 11.24 -3.41 17.23
CA VAL A 46 10.23 -3.70 18.27
C VAL A 46 10.66 -3.24 19.65
N VAL A 47 11.96 -3.29 19.98
CA VAL A 47 12.51 -2.77 21.25
C VAL A 47 12.48 -1.24 21.26
N ASN A 48 12.80 -0.59 20.15
CA ASN A 48 12.72 0.87 20.03
C ASN A 48 11.29 1.37 20.20
N THR A 49 10.32 0.69 19.61
CA THR A 49 8.89 0.97 19.78
C THR A 49 8.44 0.72 21.22
N LEU A 50 8.83 -0.42 21.80
CA LEU A 50 8.53 -0.74 23.20
C LEU A 50 9.02 0.36 24.14
N ALA A 51 10.22 0.87 23.93
CA ALA A 51 10.78 1.94 24.75
C ALA A 51 10.00 3.26 24.54
N LEU A 52 9.76 3.68 23.30
CA LEU A 52 9.07 4.92 22.98
C LEU A 52 7.63 4.94 23.54
N PHE A 53 6.84 3.91 23.22
CA PHE A 53 5.46 3.79 23.72
C PHE A 53 5.39 3.46 25.20
N GLY A 54 6.35 2.69 25.71
CA GLY A 54 6.47 2.36 27.12
C GLY A 54 6.68 3.60 27.98
N VAL A 55 7.53 4.54 27.55
CA VAL A 55 7.73 5.82 28.23
C VAL A 55 6.47 6.68 28.16
N ALA A 56 5.89 6.85 26.97
CA ALA A 56 4.66 7.62 26.81
C ALA A 56 3.53 7.10 27.71
N HIS A 57 3.43 5.79 27.88
CA HIS A 57 2.37 5.14 28.64
C HIS A 57 2.64 5.13 30.16
N PHE A 58 3.82 4.71 30.60
CA PHE A 58 4.13 4.55 32.02
C PHE A 58 4.59 5.83 32.71
N ILE A 59 5.06 6.82 31.94
CA ILE A 59 5.56 8.09 32.46
C ILE A 59 4.98 9.25 31.64
N PRO A 60 3.68 9.55 31.75
CA PRO A 60 3.08 10.69 31.05
C PRO A 60 3.70 12.00 31.52
N ARG A 61 4.20 12.82 30.58
CA ARG A 61 4.78 14.13 30.84
C ARG A 61 4.41 15.10 29.72
N ASN A 62 4.39 16.40 30.02
CA ASN A 62 4.01 17.44 29.05
C ASN A 62 5.06 17.66 27.95
N ASP A 63 6.32 17.32 28.22
CA ASP A 63 7.47 17.45 27.31
C ASP A 63 7.72 16.18 26.47
N PHE A 64 6.85 15.18 26.57
CA PHE A 64 6.93 13.92 25.84
C PHE A 64 5.65 13.65 25.06
N PRO A 65 5.70 13.06 23.84
CA PRO A 65 4.50 12.78 23.06
C PRO A 65 3.55 11.83 23.80
N THR A 66 2.25 12.09 23.66
CA THR A 66 1.22 11.20 24.22
C THR A 66 1.11 9.92 23.40
N THR A 67 0.55 8.87 24.00
CA THR A 67 0.29 7.62 23.29
C THR A 67 -0.67 7.82 22.12
N GLU A 68 -1.70 8.66 22.29
CA GLU A 68 -2.65 8.99 21.22
C GLU A 68 -1.95 9.68 20.04
N TYR A 69 -1.01 10.58 20.33
CA TYR A 69 -0.22 11.26 19.32
C TYR A 69 0.67 10.27 18.56
N LEU A 70 1.42 9.42 19.27
CA LEU A 70 2.26 8.40 18.66
C LEU A 70 1.46 7.42 17.80
N LEU A 71 0.26 7.00 18.23
CA LEU A 71 -0.59 6.07 17.47
C LEU A 71 -1.02 6.62 16.10
N GLY A 72 -1.10 7.95 15.95
CA GLY A 72 -1.45 8.64 14.70
C GLY A 72 -0.25 9.11 13.87
N TYR A 73 0.96 9.01 14.41
CA TYR A 73 2.17 9.55 13.79
C TYR A 73 2.50 8.88 12.46
N GLY A 74 2.77 9.69 11.42
CA GLY A 74 3.13 9.23 10.08
C GLY A 74 1.97 8.78 9.17
N THR A 75 0.71 8.90 9.61
CA THR A 75 -0.46 8.53 8.79
C THR A 75 -0.80 9.56 7.70
N ALA A 76 -1.62 9.21 6.69
CA ALA A 76 -2.03 10.18 5.66
C ALA A 76 -2.75 11.42 6.23
N ASP A 77 -3.48 11.26 7.34
CA ASP A 77 -4.09 12.37 8.08
C ASP A 77 -3.05 13.24 8.82
N TRP A 78 -1.86 12.70 9.11
CA TRP A 78 -0.70 13.38 9.72
C TRP A 78 -0.13 14.48 8.82
N SER A 79 -0.11 14.26 7.51
CA SER A 79 0.39 15.25 6.54
C SER A 79 -0.34 16.60 6.59
N ARG A 80 -1.59 16.63 7.11
CA ARG A 80 -2.37 17.85 7.31
C ARG A 80 -1.82 18.74 8.42
N TYR A 81 -1.08 18.20 9.37
CA TYR A 81 -0.41 18.94 10.44
C TYR A 81 0.87 19.64 9.93
N PHE A 82 1.56 19.05 8.94
CA PHE A 82 2.72 19.66 8.28
C PHE A 82 2.36 20.73 7.23
N GLN A 83 1.11 20.81 6.75
CA GLN A 83 0.68 21.82 5.77
C GLN A 83 0.50 23.24 6.32
N LYS A 84 0.94 23.50 7.56
CA LYS A 84 0.99 24.85 8.11
C LYS A 84 2.42 25.24 8.45
N GLU A 85 3.18 25.63 7.42
CA GLU A 85 4.20 26.67 7.57
C GLU A 85 3.51 28.01 7.86
N LYS A 86 2.80 28.10 8.99
CA LYS A 86 2.46 29.38 9.58
C LYS A 86 3.74 29.95 10.16
N GLN A 87 3.99 31.23 9.92
CA GLN A 87 5.09 31.97 10.54
C GLN A 87 5.06 31.73 12.05
N LYS A 88 6.23 31.52 12.67
CA LYS A 88 6.41 31.18 14.10
C LYS A 88 5.62 32.07 15.09
N GLU A 89 5.16 33.23 14.65
CA GLU A 89 4.43 34.22 15.44
C GLU A 89 2.94 33.87 15.66
N GLU A 90 2.37 32.88 14.97
CA GLU A 90 0.95 32.48 15.09
C GLU A 90 0.71 31.06 15.63
N GLN A 91 1.75 30.33 16.05
CA GLN A 91 1.57 28.97 16.54
C GLN A 91 0.92 28.95 17.93
N THR A 92 -0.10 28.11 18.08
CA THR A 92 -0.70 27.81 19.39
C THR A 92 0.30 27.07 20.29
N GLU A 93 0.13 27.13 21.60
CA GLU A 93 0.94 26.35 22.56
C GLU A 93 0.87 24.83 22.30
N GLN A 94 -0.20 24.36 21.66
CA GLN A 94 -0.33 22.97 21.24
C GLN A 94 0.54 22.67 20.02
N GLU A 95 0.47 23.51 18.97
CA GLU A 95 1.29 23.34 17.75
C GLU A 95 2.79 23.43 18.05
N GLN A 96 3.22 24.31 18.96
CA GLN A 96 4.62 24.37 19.39
C GLN A 96 5.06 23.09 20.10
N ARG A 97 4.21 22.52 20.98
CA ARG A 97 4.50 21.26 21.67
C ARG A 97 4.58 20.09 20.71
N GLU A 98 3.65 19.98 19.78
CA GLU A 98 3.65 18.94 18.75
C GLU A 98 4.91 19.05 17.87
N SER A 99 5.33 20.26 17.48
CA SER A 99 6.58 20.48 16.75
C SER A 99 7.83 20.05 17.53
N ASP A 100 7.83 20.21 18.85
CA ASP A 100 8.95 19.74 19.68
C ASP A 100 8.92 18.22 19.88
N TRP A 101 7.74 17.61 19.93
CA TRP A 101 7.58 16.16 19.87
C TRP A 101 8.08 15.59 18.54
N ASP A 102 7.76 16.21 17.40
CA ASP A 102 8.27 15.79 16.09
C ASP A 102 9.79 15.72 16.06
N LYS A 103 10.47 16.74 16.60
CA LYS A 103 11.94 16.75 16.69
C LYS A 103 12.47 15.64 17.59
N LEU A 104 11.80 15.37 18.71
CA LEU A 104 12.16 14.29 19.62
C LEU A 104 12.02 12.93 18.91
N ILE A 105 10.90 12.68 18.25
CA ILE A 105 10.59 11.43 17.56
C ILE A 105 11.55 11.21 16.39
N ALA A 106 11.78 12.24 15.57
CA ALA A 106 12.74 12.20 14.46
C ALA A 106 14.18 12.01 14.95
N GLY A 107 14.58 12.71 16.03
CA GLY A 107 15.91 12.55 16.65
C GLY A 107 16.11 11.18 17.29
N TYR A 108 15.03 10.52 17.69
CA TYR A 108 15.02 9.13 18.16
C TYR A 108 15.13 8.12 17.00
N GLY A 109 14.88 8.54 15.76
CA GLY A 109 14.93 7.69 14.57
C GLY A 109 13.62 6.94 14.29
N TYR A 110 12.49 7.39 14.84
CA TYR A 110 11.18 6.79 14.62
C TYR A 110 10.43 7.53 13.51
N GLY A 111 10.05 6.80 12.45
CA GLY A 111 9.52 7.41 11.22
C GLY A 111 8.00 7.45 11.15
N GLU A 112 7.34 6.32 11.40
CA GLU A 112 5.88 6.18 11.34
C GLU A 112 5.42 5.08 12.29
N THR A 113 4.13 5.11 12.66
CA THR A 113 3.54 4.04 13.47
C THR A 113 2.91 2.96 12.61
N SER A 114 3.62 1.85 12.49
CA SER A 114 3.22 0.67 11.73
C SER A 114 2.16 -0.18 12.46
N PRO A 115 1.53 -1.16 11.78
CA PRO A 115 0.68 -2.14 12.44
C PRO A 115 1.40 -2.95 13.53
N LEU A 116 2.69 -3.26 13.34
CA LEU A 116 3.51 -3.95 14.35
C LEU A 116 3.65 -3.07 15.60
N ASP A 117 3.84 -1.77 15.43
CA ASP A 117 4.02 -0.86 16.56
C ASP A 117 2.77 -0.73 17.42
N LYS A 118 1.60 -0.69 16.75
CA LYS A 118 0.29 -0.72 17.42
C LYS A 118 0.09 -2.02 18.20
N GLU A 119 0.57 -3.14 17.66
CA GLU A 119 0.51 -4.43 18.35
C GLU A 119 1.42 -4.47 19.57
N VAL A 120 2.65 -3.97 19.44
CA VAL A 120 3.58 -3.82 20.57
C VAL A 120 2.97 -2.93 21.66
N TYR A 121 2.36 -1.81 21.29
CA TYR A 121 1.63 -0.96 22.24
C TYR A 121 0.44 -1.68 22.91
N SER A 122 -0.32 -2.46 22.14
CA SER A 122 -1.39 -3.29 22.71
C SER A 122 -0.83 -4.24 23.79
N GLY A 123 0.34 -4.83 23.57
CA GLY A 123 1.00 -5.69 24.55
C GLY A 123 1.48 -4.94 25.81
N ILE A 124 1.98 -3.72 25.66
CA ILE A 124 2.35 -2.84 26.78
C ILE A 124 1.15 -2.60 27.70
N THR A 125 -0.01 -2.30 27.11
CA THR A 125 -1.23 -1.94 27.85
C THR A 125 -1.94 -3.14 28.46
N SER A 126 -1.99 -4.28 27.76
CA SER A 126 -2.57 -5.53 28.27
C SER A 126 -1.65 -6.25 29.27
N GLY A 127 -0.35 -6.00 29.20
CA GLY A 127 0.68 -6.68 29.99
C GLY A 127 1.10 -8.05 29.44
N PHE A 128 0.68 -8.42 28.23
CA PHE A 128 1.10 -9.65 27.53
C PHE A 128 0.99 -9.47 26.01
N PHE A 129 1.90 -10.08 25.24
CA PHE A 129 1.84 -10.00 23.78
C PHE A 129 0.92 -11.07 23.17
N ARG A 130 0.36 -10.77 22.00
CA ARG A 130 -0.30 -11.77 21.16
C ARG A 130 0.75 -12.38 20.24
N ASP A 131 1.49 -13.37 20.74
CA ASP A 131 2.69 -13.94 20.10
C ASP A 131 2.52 -14.19 18.60
N LYS A 132 1.42 -14.82 18.19
CA LYS A 132 1.17 -15.15 16.77
C LYS A 132 0.99 -13.90 15.89
N VAL A 133 0.36 -12.86 16.43
CA VAL A 133 0.09 -11.61 15.69
C VAL A 133 1.39 -10.82 15.56
N VAL A 134 2.11 -10.63 16.66
CA VAL A 134 3.42 -9.98 16.68
C VAL A 134 4.37 -10.71 15.73
N ARG A 135 4.47 -12.03 15.84
CA ARG A 135 5.32 -12.86 14.99
C ARG A 135 5.03 -12.67 13.51
N GLY A 136 3.76 -12.75 13.09
CA GLY A 136 3.39 -12.59 11.68
C GLY A 136 3.76 -11.21 11.13
N LEU A 137 3.48 -10.14 11.89
CA LEU A 137 3.84 -8.78 11.50
C LEU A 137 5.36 -8.57 11.48
N SER A 138 6.09 -9.19 12.39
CA SER A 138 7.56 -9.19 12.42
C SER A 138 8.17 -9.96 11.24
N GLU A 139 7.57 -11.06 10.81
CA GLU A 139 7.98 -11.81 9.61
C GLU A 139 7.76 -10.98 8.33
N GLU A 140 6.63 -10.27 8.23
CA GLU A 140 6.40 -9.33 7.12
C GLU A 140 7.46 -8.22 7.10
N LEU A 141 7.80 -7.64 8.26
CA LEU A 141 8.84 -6.63 8.36
C LEU A 141 10.22 -7.20 7.96
N ALA A 142 10.57 -8.41 8.44
CA ALA A 142 11.81 -9.08 8.05
C ALA A 142 11.91 -9.26 6.53
N GLN A 143 10.84 -9.74 5.90
CA GLN A 143 10.77 -9.90 4.45
C GLN A 143 10.92 -8.57 3.70
N ARG A 144 10.36 -7.48 4.22
CA ARG A 144 10.53 -6.13 3.64
C ARG A 144 11.97 -5.65 3.74
N ILE A 145 12.63 -5.85 4.89
CA ILE A 145 14.02 -5.45 5.10
C ILE A 145 14.95 -6.24 4.16
N GLU A 146 14.79 -7.57 4.11
CA GLU A 146 15.56 -8.43 3.22
C GLU A 146 15.28 -8.14 1.74
N GLY A 147 14.02 -7.80 1.41
CA GLY A 147 13.64 -7.32 0.09
C GLY A 147 14.35 -6.01 -0.27
N GLY A 148 14.31 -5.03 0.63
CA GLY A 148 14.98 -3.74 0.48
C GLY A 148 16.48 -3.90 0.23
N ALA A 149 17.16 -4.70 1.04
CA ALA A 149 18.60 -4.95 0.88
C ALA A 149 18.95 -5.60 -0.47
N ARG A 150 18.13 -6.54 -0.96
CA ARG A 150 18.31 -7.12 -2.30
C ARG A 150 18.07 -6.10 -3.41
N LYS A 151 17.10 -5.22 -3.24
CA LYS A 151 16.81 -4.14 -4.20
C LYS A 151 17.93 -3.12 -4.26
N GLU A 152 18.45 -2.71 -3.10
CA GLU A 152 19.60 -1.81 -2.99
C GLU A 152 20.85 -2.42 -3.64
N ALA A 153 21.16 -3.68 -3.35
CA ALA A 153 22.26 -4.39 -3.98
C ALA A 153 22.15 -4.46 -5.52
N PHE A 154 20.93 -4.63 -6.04
CA PHE A 154 20.67 -4.55 -7.48
C PHE A 154 20.91 -3.14 -8.05
N ASN A 155 20.44 -2.10 -7.34
CA ASN A 155 20.63 -0.71 -7.76
C ASN A 155 22.12 -0.34 -7.77
N ASP A 156 22.87 -0.76 -6.75
CA ASP A 156 24.32 -0.56 -6.65
C ASP A 156 25.07 -1.27 -7.76
N ALA A 157 24.71 -2.53 -8.06
CA ALA A 157 25.31 -3.28 -9.16
C ALA A 157 25.01 -2.62 -10.52
N THR A 158 23.79 -2.14 -10.72
CA THR A 158 23.39 -1.38 -11.91
C THR A 158 24.21 -0.09 -12.03
N HIS A 159 24.35 0.66 -10.93
CA HIS A 159 25.16 1.87 -10.91
C HIS A 159 26.63 1.57 -11.23
N ARG A 160 27.19 0.52 -10.63
CA ARG A 160 28.57 0.10 -10.86
C ARG A 160 28.81 -0.34 -12.31
N PHE A 161 27.86 -1.03 -12.93
CA PHE A 161 27.96 -1.45 -14.33
C PHE A 161 27.99 -0.25 -15.29
N TRP A 162 27.10 0.72 -15.10
CA TRP A 162 26.98 1.87 -16.02
C TRP A 162 27.99 3.00 -15.76
N TRP A 163 28.35 3.23 -14.50
CA TRP A 163 29.14 4.38 -14.07
C TRP A 163 30.50 4.01 -13.48
N GLY A 164 30.77 2.72 -13.28
CA GLY A 164 32.04 2.24 -12.76
C GLY A 164 33.16 2.26 -13.82
N VAL A 165 34.39 2.50 -13.35
CA VAL A 165 35.62 2.45 -14.17
C VAL A 165 36.47 1.20 -13.87
N GLY A 166 35.92 0.25 -13.11
CA GLY A 166 36.58 -1.00 -12.74
C GLY A 166 36.51 -2.09 -13.81
N ASP A 167 36.79 -3.33 -13.42
CA ASP A 167 36.70 -4.48 -14.33
C ASP A 167 35.25 -4.70 -14.81
N SER A 168 35.02 -4.50 -16.10
CA SER A 168 33.69 -4.60 -16.72
C SER A 168 33.11 -6.01 -16.71
N LYS A 169 33.94 -7.06 -16.68
CA LYS A 169 33.45 -8.44 -16.59
C LYS A 169 32.89 -8.73 -15.20
N VAL A 170 33.61 -8.32 -14.17
CA VAL A 170 33.16 -8.44 -12.78
C VAL A 170 31.88 -7.63 -12.56
N ALA A 171 31.81 -6.41 -13.12
CA ALA A 171 30.61 -5.60 -13.03
C ALA A 171 29.39 -6.23 -13.72
N LEU A 172 29.58 -6.89 -14.87
CA LEU A 172 28.52 -7.63 -15.56
C LEU A 172 28.07 -8.85 -14.76
N GLU A 173 29.01 -9.63 -14.22
CA GLU A 173 28.71 -10.81 -13.40
C GLU A 173 27.93 -10.42 -12.14
N GLU A 174 28.36 -9.37 -11.45
CA GLU A 174 27.65 -8.81 -10.29
C GLU A 174 26.25 -8.31 -10.67
N LEU A 175 26.12 -7.59 -11.79
CA LEU A 175 24.81 -7.12 -12.28
C LEU A 175 23.85 -8.29 -12.46
N VAL A 176 24.24 -9.31 -13.22
CA VAL A 176 23.38 -10.49 -13.48
C VAL A 176 23.05 -11.23 -12.19
N GLU A 177 24.02 -11.41 -11.29
CA GLU A 177 23.81 -12.09 -10.01
C GLU A 177 22.80 -11.33 -9.12
N LYS A 178 22.95 -10.01 -8.99
CA LYS A 178 22.04 -9.20 -8.16
C LYS A 178 20.67 -9.03 -8.79
N THR A 179 20.57 -8.98 -10.12
CA THR A 179 19.28 -9.04 -10.82
C THR A 179 18.54 -10.33 -10.49
N LYS A 180 19.22 -11.50 -10.59
CA LYS A 180 18.63 -12.80 -10.26
C LYS A 180 18.14 -12.88 -8.82
N ALA A 181 18.90 -12.32 -7.87
CA ALA A 181 18.51 -12.30 -6.47
C ALA A 181 17.26 -11.44 -6.18
N ALA A 182 16.99 -10.44 -7.03
CA ALA A 182 15.91 -9.46 -6.84
C ALA A 182 14.70 -9.66 -7.78
N LEU A 183 14.63 -10.76 -8.55
CA LEU A 183 13.61 -10.96 -9.58
C LEU A 183 12.18 -10.81 -9.06
N ASN A 184 11.89 -11.33 -7.86
CA ASN A 184 10.57 -11.26 -7.23
C ASN A 184 10.23 -9.88 -6.64
N LEU A 185 11.09 -8.87 -6.82
CA LEU A 185 10.95 -7.51 -6.31
C LEU A 185 10.91 -6.46 -7.42
N MET A 186 11.30 -6.82 -8.64
CA MET A 186 11.36 -5.90 -9.78
C MET A 186 10.10 -5.95 -10.65
N ASN A 187 9.99 -4.99 -11.56
CA ASN A 187 9.01 -4.96 -12.65
C ASN A 187 9.66 -5.24 -14.02
N ALA A 188 8.84 -5.38 -15.07
CA ALA A 188 9.29 -5.66 -16.42
C ALA A 188 10.29 -4.61 -16.96
N SER A 189 10.08 -3.32 -16.67
CA SER A 189 10.96 -2.21 -17.06
C SER A 189 12.37 -2.37 -16.52
N GLU A 190 12.48 -2.67 -15.22
CA GLU A 190 13.76 -2.83 -14.53
C GLU A 190 14.52 -4.06 -15.03
N LEU A 191 13.80 -5.16 -15.32
CA LEU A 191 14.40 -6.33 -15.96
C LEU A 191 14.90 -6.02 -17.36
N HIS A 192 14.12 -5.29 -18.15
CA HIS A 192 14.41 -5.02 -19.56
C HIS A 192 15.79 -4.39 -19.75
N GLY A 193 16.18 -3.46 -18.88
CA GLY A 193 17.50 -2.83 -18.95
C GLY A 193 18.66 -3.83 -18.86
N VAL A 194 18.54 -4.88 -18.05
CA VAL A 194 19.57 -5.94 -17.92
C VAL A 194 19.45 -6.94 -19.07
N TYR A 195 18.23 -7.25 -19.49
CA TYR A 195 17.95 -8.11 -20.63
C TYR A 195 18.58 -7.56 -21.93
N GLU A 196 18.44 -6.25 -22.20
CA GLU A 196 19.06 -5.60 -23.37
C GLU A 196 20.59 -5.68 -23.34
N VAL A 197 21.20 -5.44 -22.17
CA VAL A 197 22.66 -5.57 -21.99
C VAL A 197 23.14 -6.97 -22.39
N LEU A 198 22.41 -8.02 -22.00
CA LEU A 198 22.77 -9.40 -22.38
C LEU A 198 22.62 -9.64 -23.88
N LEU A 199 21.60 -9.07 -24.53
CA LEU A 199 21.43 -9.18 -25.98
C LEU A 199 22.54 -8.44 -26.75
N ASP A 200 22.92 -7.24 -26.33
CA ASP A 200 23.98 -6.44 -26.95
C ASP A 200 25.34 -7.15 -26.86
N LEU A 201 25.57 -7.88 -25.77
CA LEU A 201 26.74 -8.72 -25.57
C LEU A 201 26.67 -10.09 -26.26
N LYS A 202 25.66 -10.32 -27.12
CA LYS A 202 25.44 -11.58 -27.86
C LYS A 202 25.20 -12.78 -26.94
N GLN A 203 24.61 -12.58 -25.76
CA GLN A 203 24.27 -13.62 -24.79
C GLN A 203 22.76 -13.96 -24.80
N GLN A 204 22.21 -14.31 -25.96
CA GLN A 204 20.78 -14.62 -26.14
C GLN A 204 20.24 -15.66 -25.15
N ASP A 205 20.98 -16.75 -24.91
CA ASP A 205 20.55 -17.82 -24.02
C ASP A 205 20.42 -17.32 -22.56
N ALA A 206 21.37 -16.48 -22.12
CA ALA A 206 21.34 -15.90 -20.79
C ALA A 206 20.20 -14.89 -20.62
N ALA A 207 19.92 -14.09 -21.66
CA ALA A 207 18.80 -13.15 -21.67
C ALA A 207 17.46 -13.87 -21.58
N THR A 208 17.29 -14.95 -22.35
CA THR A 208 16.06 -15.77 -22.36
C THR A 208 15.87 -16.48 -21.02
N GLU A 209 16.94 -17.04 -20.46
CA GLU A 209 16.90 -17.66 -19.14
C GLU A 209 16.50 -16.64 -18.06
N LEU A 210 17.06 -15.43 -18.10
CA LEU A 210 16.74 -14.37 -17.16
C LEU A 210 15.25 -13.98 -17.22
N LEU A 211 14.69 -13.85 -18.44
CA LEU A 211 13.27 -13.57 -18.64
C LEU A 211 12.37 -14.69 -18.09
N ASN A 212 12.71 -15.95 -18.35
CA ASN A 212 11.96 -17.09 -17.83
C ASN A 212 11.97 -17.15 -16.30
N GLN A 213 13.14 -16.91 -15.68
CA GLN A 213 13.27 -16.85 -14.22
C GLN A 213 12.45 -15.70 -13.64
N PHE A 214 12.42 -14.53 -14.31
CA PHE A 214 11.59 -13.41 -13.89
C PHE A 214 10.10 -13.76 -13.90
N ILE A 215 9.61 -14.36 -14.99
CA ILE A 215 8.21 -14.76 -15.13
C ILE A 215 7.85 -15.75 -14.02
N ALA A 216 8.70 -16.78 -13.80
CA ALA A 216 8.49 -17.77 -12.75
C ALA A 216 8.45 -17.15 -11.35
N ALA A 217 9.31 -16.17 -11.07
CA ALA A 217 9.36 -15.48 -9.78
C ALA A 217 8.18 -14.51 -9.53
N ASN A 218 7.42 -14.15 -10.57
CA ASN A 218 6.38 -13.12 -10.51
C ASN A 218 5.01 -13.60 -10.97
N GLN A 219 4.76 -14.92 -11.02
CA GLN A 219 3.46 -15.48 -11.41
C GLN A 219 2.30 -14.92 -10.56
N ASP A 220 2.54 -14.67 -9.27
CA ASP A 220 1.55 -14.10 -8.36
C ASP A 220 1.53 -12.57 -8.35
N ARG A 221 2.46 -11.90 -9.05
CA ARG A 221 2.63 -10.44 -9.09
C ARG A 221 2.32 -9.91 -10.50
N ARG A 222 1.04 -9.96 -10.91
CA ARG A 222 0.59 -9.50 -12.25
C ARG A 222 1.12 -8.13 -12.65
N GLY A 223 1.05 -7.15 -11.74
CA GLY A 223 1.54 -5.79 -12.00
C GLY A 223 3.05 -5.71 -12.26
N ALA A 224 3.83 -6.70 -11.86
CA ALA A 224 5.25 -6.77 -12.19
C ALA A 224 5.49 -7.21 -13.65
N LEU A 225 4.61 -8.05 -14.20
CA LEU A 225 4.67 -8.51 -15.60
C LEU A 225 4.04 -7.50 -16.57
N ALA A 226 3.17 -6.62 -16.07
CA ALA A 226 2.51 -5.61 -16.86
C ALA A 226 3.51 -4.59 -17.42
N ARG A 227 3.18 -4.07 -18.60
CA ARG A 227 3.94 -2.98 -19.22
C ARG A 227 3.75 -1.69 -18.43
N SER A 228 4.85 -0.99 -18.16
CA SER A 228 4.79 0.40 -17.72
C SER A 228 4.59 1.33 -18.92
N ASP A 229 3.41 1.95 -19.02
CA ASP A 229 3.14 2.96 -20.05
C ASP A 229 3.76 4.34 -19.71
N HIS A 230 4.34 4.48 -18.51
CA HIS A 230 4.75 5.77 -17.96
C HIS A 230 6.01 6.36 -18.62
N PHE A 231 6.86 5.53 -19.24
CA PHE A 231 8.17 5.98 -19.77
C PHE A 231 8.40 5.76 -21.26
N GLY A 232 7.35 5.41 -22.03
CA GLY A 232 7.49 5.21 -23.48
C GLY A 232 8.53 4.15 -23.85
N GLU A 233 8.76 3.19 -22.95
CA GLU A 233 9.77 2.16 -23.10
C GLU A 233 9.51 1.32 -24.35
N LYS A 234 10.57 1.15 -25.14
CA LYS A 234 10.57 0.34 -26.36
C LYS A 234 11.09 -1.05 -26.02
N TYR A 235 10.21 -1.93 -25.59
CA TYR A 235 10.54 -3.34 -25.51
C TYR A 235 10.77 -3.91 -26.92
N ASP A 236 11.75 -4.79 -27.08
CA ASP A 236 11.86 -5.55 -28.30
C ASP A 236 10.64 -6.46 -28.48
N ALA A 237 10.34 -6.83 -29.73
CA ALA A 237 9.14 -7.57 -30.07
C ALA A 237 9.04 -8.94 -29.36
N THR A 238 10.18 -9.57 -29.06
CA THR A 238 10.23 -10.87 -28.41
C THR A 238 9.92 -10.74 -26.93
N PHE A 239 10.62 -9.84 -26.22
CA PHE A 239 10.37 -9.58 -24.81
C PHE A 239 8.92 -9.17 -24.56
N LYS A 240 8.39 -8.28 -25.42
CA LYS A 240 7.00 -7.85 -25.38
C LYS A 240 6.03 -9.03 -25.55
N ALA A 241 6.20 -9.84 -26.59
CA ALA A 241 5.29 -10.93 -26.89
C ALA A 241 5.24 -11.98 -25.77
N VAL A 242 6.39 -12.27 -25.15
CA VAL A 242 6.46 -13.21 -24.02
C VAL A 242 5.72 -12.68 -22.80
N LEU A 243 5.93 -11.41 -22.43
CA LEU A 243 5.24 -10.82 -21.29
C LEU A 243 3.72 -10.68 -21.52
N GLU A 244 3.29 -10.29 -22.72
CA GLU A 244 1.86 -10.20 -23.05
C GLU A 244 1.19 -11.58 -23.01
N ALA A 245 1.85 -12.62 -23.53
CA ALA A 245 1.33 -13.98 -23.47
C ALA A 245 1.22 -14.51 -22.03
N GLU A 246 2.21 -14.23 -21.18
CA GLU A 246 2.19 -14.64 -19.78
C GLU A 246 1.21 -13.82 -18.94
N ALA A 247 1.11 -12.52 -19.16
CA ALA A 247 0.09 -11.68 -18.52
C ALA A 247 -1.32 -12.15 -18.87
N ALA A 248 -1.57 -12.49 -20.14
CA ALA A 248 -2.85 -13.08 -20.58
C ALA A 248 -3.07 -14.50 -20.06
N ARG A 249 -2.03 -15.32 -19.88
CA ARG A 249 -2.14 -16.66 -19.25
C ARG A 249 -2.53 -16.57 -17.77
N VAL A 250 -2.03 -15.54 -17.10
CA VAL A 250 -2.28 -15.26 -15.68
C VAL A 250 -3.56 -14.42 -15.48
N GLU A 251 -4.23 -13.99 -16.56
CA GLU A 251 -5.63 -13.50 -16.48
C GLU A 251 -6.53 -14.64 -15.98
N GLU A 252 -6.71 -14.70 -14.65
CA GLU A 252 -7.98 -15.19 -14.13
C GLU A 252 -9.09 -14.28 -14.67
N PRO A 253 -10.26 -14.83 -15.03
CA PRO A 253 -11.40 -14.01 -15.40
C PRO A 253 -11.61 -12.97 -14.32
N MET A 254 -11.51 -11.71 -14.75
CA MET A 254 -11.63 -10.54 -13.91
C MET A 254 -12.86 -10.66 -13.01
N ASP A 255 -12.64 -10.72 -11.69
CA ASP A 255 -13.74 -10.78 -10.73
C ASP A 255 -14.31 -9.37 -10.54
N LEU A 256 -15.16 -8.98 -11.50
CA LEU A 256 -15.91 -7.72 -11.49
C LEU A 256 -16.66 -7.51 -10.16
N ALA A 257 -17.07 -8.59 -9.48
CA ALA A 257 -17.74 -8.48 -8.19
C ALA A 257 -16.76 -7.99 -7.12
N LYS A 258 -15.57 -8.60 -7.06
CA LYS A 258 -14.51 -8.19 -6.12
C LYS A 258 -14.00 -6.79 -6.40
N THR A 259 -13.83 -6.40 -7.66
CA THR A 259 -13.40 -5.03 -8.03
C THR A 259 -14.46 -4.00 -7.66
N LEU A 260 -15.74 -4.26 -7.98
CA LEU A 260 -16.84 -3.35 -7.62
C LEU A 260 -16.99 -3.19 -6.10
N ASP A 261 -16.78 -4.28 -5.36
CA ASP A 261 -16.76 -4.24 -3.90
C ASP A 261 -15.50 -3.52 -3.37
N ALA A 262 -14.34 -3.63 -4.00
CA ALA A 262 -13.12 -2.98 -3.51
C ALA A 262 -13.21 -1.44 -3.46
N ILE A 263 -13.88 -0.83 -4.44
CA ILE A 263 -13.99 0.64 -4.62
C ILE A 263 -14.63 1.33 -3.40
N ASP A 264 -15.66 0.73 -2.79
CA ASP A 264 -16.35 1.32 -1.63
C ASP A 264 -16.03 0.59 -0.30
N PHE A 265 -15.59 -0.68 -0.35
CA PHE A 265 -15.43 -1.49 0.86
C PHE A 265 -14.01 -1.51 1.43
N ASN A 266 -12.95 -1.40 0.63
CA ASN A 266 -11.59 -1.77 1.08
C ASN A 266 -10.48 -0.78 0.75
N ARG A 267 -10.45 -0.19 -0.46
CA ARG A 267 -9.30 0.61 -0.93
C ARG A 267 -9.64 2.06 -1.29
N GLY A 268 -10.92 2.42 -1.21
CA GLY A 268 -11.40 3.71 -1.69
C GLY A 268 -11.39 3.79 -3.22
N TRP A 269 -11.47 5.01 -3.74
CA TRP A 269 -11.67 5.29 -5.16
C TRP A 269 -10.38 5.16 -5.99
N ASP A 270 -9.85 3.94 -6.07
CA ASP A 270 -8.69 3.60 -6.88
C ASP A 270 -8.96 3.85 -8.38
N PRO A 271 -8.10 4.59 -9.10
CA PRO A 271 -8.32 4.91 -10.52
C PRO A 271 -8.36 3.69 -11.44
N ASP A 272 -7.58 2.65 -11.17
CA ASP A 272 -7.52 1.44 -12.01
C ASP A 272 -8.79 0.61 -11.82
N ASP A 273 -9.28 0.49 -10.58
CA ASP A 273 -10.55 -0.17 -10.28
C ASP A 273 -11.75 0.56 -10.94
N ILE A 274 -11.77 1.90 -10.91
CA ILE A 274 -12.81 2.71 -11.57
C ILE A 274 -12.78 2.50 -13.07
N THR A 275 -11.58 2.58 -13.68
CA THR A 275 -11.41 2.39 -15.12
C THR A 275 -11.85 1.00 -15.55
N THR A 276 -11.52 0.00 -14.73
CA THR A 276 -11.92 -1.39 -14.93
C THR A 276 -13.43 -1.57 -14.93
N ILE A 277 -14.13 -1.02 -13.92
CA ILE A 277 -15.60 -1.10 -13.85
C ILE A 277 -16.27 -0.27 -14.96
N ALA A 278 -15.71 0.88 -15.34
CA ALA A 278 -16.22 1.72 -16.42
C ALA A 278 -16.10 1.08 -17.81
N ALA A 279 -15.06 0.27 -18.03
CA ALA A 279 -14.84 -0.44 -19.29
C ALA A 279 -15.66 -1.74 -19.43
N ALA A 280 -16.21 -2.27 -18.34
CA ALA A 280 -16.97 -3.51 -18.34
C ALA A 280 -18.29 -3.40 -19.13
N LYS A 281 -18.73 -4.51 -19.74
CA LYS A 281 -20.04 -4.52 -20.41
C LYS A 281 -21.13 -4.43 -19.36
N PHE A 282 -22.11 -3.55 -19.58
CA PHE A 282 -23.16 -3.33 -18.59
C PHE A 282 -23.98 -4.61 -18.29
N ASP A 283 -24.15 -5.50 -19.28
CA ASP A 283 -24.83 -6.80 -19.11
C ASP A 283 -24.09 -7.73 -18.11
N GLU A 284 -22.79 -7.54 -17.90
CA GLU A 284 -22.00 -8.29 -16.91
C GLU A 284 -22.16 -7.69 -15.50
N ILE A 285 -22.53 -6.41 -15.40
CA ILE A 285 -22.75 -5.68 -14.13
C ILE A 285 -24.15 -5.96 -13.57
N VAL A 286 -25.18 -6.08 -14.41
CA VAL A 286 -26.57 -6.29 -13.97
C VAL A 286 -26.74 -7.52 -13.06
N PRO A 287 -26.14 -8.70 -13.34
CA PRO A 287 -26.16 -9.84 -12.42
C PRO A 287 -25.52 -9.55 -11.07
N LEU A 288 -24.51 -8.67 -11.00
CA LEU A 288 -23.86 -8.30 -9.73
C LEU A 288 -24.76 -7.43 -8.85
N LEU A 289 -25.64 -6.63 -9.46
CA LEU A 289 -26.65 -5.88 -8.74
C LEU A 289 -27.79 -6.79 -8.28
N THR A 290 -28.37 -7.55 -9.20
CA THR A 290 -29.58 -8.35 -8.96
C THR A 290 -29.34 -9.64 -8.18
N GLY A 291 -28.13 -10.20 -8.24
CA GLY A 291 -27.70 -11.38 -7.51
C GLY A 291 -27.11 -11.09 -6.12
N ALA A 292 -27.10 -9.83 -5.67
CA ALA A 292 -26.61 -9.47 -4.34
C ALA A 292 -27.46 -10.14 -3.25
N LYS A 293 -26.83 -11.03 -2.47
CA LYS A 293 -27.50 -11.79 -1.39
C LYS A 293 -27.97 -10.91 -0.22
N GLU A 294 -27.40 -9.72 -0.09
CA GLU A 294 -27.71 -8.77 0.98
C GLU A 294 -28.21 -7.44 0.41
N GLU A 295 -29.29 -6.91 0.98
CA GLU A 295 -29.90 -5.64 0.55
C GLU A 295 -28.93 -4.45 0.63
N ARG A 296 -28.00 -4.48 1.61
CA ARG A 296 -26.96 -3.48 1.79
C ARG A 296 -25.94 -3.50 0.65
N LEU A 297 -25.61 -4.69 0.15
CA LEU A 297 -24.66 -4.87 -0.95
C LEU A 297 -25.22 -4.32 -2.25
N PHE A 298 -26.50 -4.57 -2.54
CA PHE A 298 -27.21 -3.95 -3.67
C PHE A 298 -27.14 -2.42 -3.61
N ALA A 299 -27.53 -1.83 -2.47
CA ALA A 299 -27.60 -0.38 -2.32
C ALA A 299 -26.22 0.29 -2.49
N ARG A 300 -25.16 -0.35 -2.00
CA ARG A 300 -23.78 0.16 -2.11
C ARG A 300 -23.26 0.08 -3.53
N ARG A 301 -23.33 -1.09 -4.17
CA ARG A 301 -22.91 -1.27 -5.58
C ARG A 301 -23.63 -0.28 -6.49
N LEU A 302 -24.94 -0.11 -6.31
CA LEU A 302 -25.72 0.86 -7.07
C LEU A 302 -25.21 2.30 -6.87
N ALA A 303 -24.93 2.70 -5.62
CA ALA A 303 -24.41 4.03 -5.32
C ALA A 303 -23.01 4.25 -5.92
N THR A 304 -22.15 3.22 -5.92
CA THR A 304 -20.82 3.27 -6.55
C THR A 304 -20.91 3.54 -8.04
N LEU A 305 -21.73 2.77 -8.77
CA LEU A 305 -21.91 2.93 -10.23
C LEU A 305 -22.42 4.34 -10.60
N LEU A 306 -23.35 4.87 -9.82
CA LEU A 306 -23.88 6.23 -10.04
C LEU A 306 -22.80 7.29 -9.78
N LYS A 307 -22.03 7.15 -8.69
CA LYS A 307 -20.99 8.12 -8.31
C LYS A 307 -19.81 8.15 -9.28
N ILE A 308 -19.43 7.03 -9.91
CA ILE A 308 -18.33 6.99 -10.90
C ILE A 308 -18.49 8.08 -11.96
N GLY A 309 -19.68 8.20 -12.56
CA GLY A 309 -19.96 9.19 -13.59
C GLY A 309 -20.30 10.60 -13.08
N GLU A 310 -20.44 10.82 -11.76
CA GLU A 310 -20.72 12.14 -11.17
C GLU A 310 -19.47 12.93 -10.79
N ARG A 311 -18.31 12.26 -10.81
CA ARG A 311 -17.05 12.90 -10.45
C ARG A 311 -16.64 13.93 -11.50
N LYS A 312 -15.96 14.98 -11.05
CA LYS A 312 -15.45 16.05 -11.94
C LYS A 312 -14.40 15.55 -12.94
N ASP A 313 -13.68 14.49 -12.58
CA ASP A 313 -12.63 13.83 -13.36
C ASP A 313 -13.12 12.53 -14.04
N ALA A 314 -14.43 12.30 -14.14
CA ALA A 314 -14.97 11.09 -14.73
C ALA A 314 -14.61 10.97 -16.23
N THR A 315 -14.11 9.79 -16.61
CA THR A 315 -13.89 9.41 -18.02
C THR A 315 -15.22 9.30 -18.78
N GLU A 316 -15.15 9.29 -20.12
CA GLU A 316 -16.34 9.11 -20.96
C GLU A 316 -17.01 7.75 -20.71
N GLU A 317 -16.21 6.71 -20.50
CA GLU A 317 -16.66 5.38 -20.10
C GLU A 317 -17.40 5.42 -18.75
N GLY A 318 -16.88 6.18 -17.78
CA GLY A 318 -17.51 6.35 -16.48
C GLY A 318 -18.86 7.08 -16.53
N LYS A 319 -18.96 8.11 -17.39
CA LYS A 319 -20.24 8.80 -17.65
C LYS A 319 -21.25 7.87 -18.32
N LYS A 320 -20.82 7.13 -19.34
CA LYS A 320 -21.66 6.14 -20.04
C LYS A 320 -22.14 5.03 -19.11
N LEU A 321 -21.28 4.54 -18.21
CA LEU A 321 -21.65 3.56 -17.18
C LEU A 321 -22.80 4.09 -16.30
N ARG A 322 -22.71 5.35 -15.85
CA ARG A 322 -23.76 5.99 -15.06
C ARG A 322 -25.07 6.11 -15.84
N GLU A 323 -25.02 6.51 -17.11
CA GLU A 323 -26.19 6.63 -17.98
C GLU A 323 -26.89 5.28 -18.15
N ASN A 324 -26.12 4.22 -18.46
CA ASN A 324 -26.64 2.85 -18.55
C ASN A 324 -27.27 2.39 -17.22
N THR A 325 -26.67 2.76 -16.08
CA THR A 325 -27.21 2.47 -14.76
C THR A 325 -28.56 3.16 -14.52
N ILE A 326 -28.69 4.43 -14.93
CA ILE A 326 -29.95 5.18 -14.82
C ILE A 326 -31.01 4.60 -15.76
N GLU A 327 -30.66 4.24 -16.98
CA GLU A 327 -31.57 3.62 -17.94
C GLU A 327 -32.10 2.26 -17.43
N TRP A 328 -31.22 1.45 -16.86
CA TRP A 328 -31.61 0.22 -16.19
C TRP A 328 -32.55 0.46 -15.01
N LEU A 329 -32.28 1.46 -14.16
CA LEU A 329 -33.18 1.84 -13.06
C LEU A 329 -34.56 2.31 -13.56
N ARG A 330 -34.64 3.01 -14.69
CA ARG A 330 -35.92 3.40 -15.31
C ARG A 330 -36.70 2.18 -15.80
N THR A 331 -36.02 1.25 -16.47
CA THR A 331 -36.62 -0.02 -16.89
C THR A 331 -37.12 -0.83 -15.69
N PHE A 332 -36.33 -0.89 -14.61
CA PHE A 332 -36.72 -1.55 -13.36
C PHE A 332 -37.91 -0.85 -12.69
N ALA A 333 -37.94 0.48 -12.66
CA ALA A 333 -39.05 1.27 -12.14
C ALA A 333 -40.37 0.99 -12.88
N ALA A 334 -40.32 0.81 -14.20
CA ALA A 334 -41.48 0.55 -15.04
C ALA A 334 -42.13 -0.83 -14.80
N THR A 335 -41.45 -1.76 -14.11
CA THR A 335 -41.97 -3.11 -13.88
C THR A 335 -43.23 -3.14 -13.00
N ASN A 336 -43.31 -2.29 -11.97
CA ASN A 336 -44.50 -2.14 -11.12
C ASN A 336 -44.40 -0.89 -10.20
N PRO A 337 -45.52 -0.42 -9.61
CA PRO A 337 -45.54 0.79 -8.78
C PRO A 337 -44.63 0.74 -7.53
N ILE A 338 -44.40 -0.45 -6.95
CA ILE A 338 -43.55 -0.61 -5.78
C ILE A 338 -42.08 -0.45 -6.18
N SER A 339 -41.66 -1.06 -7.30
CA SER A 339 -40.32 -0.87 -7.88
C SER A 339 -40.05 0.60 -8.19
N ALA A 340 -41.02 1.30 -8.80
CA ALA A 340 -40.92 2.73 -9.06
C ALA A 340 -40.66 3.55 -7.78
N LEU A 341 -41.42 3.27 -6.70
CA LEU A 341 -41.22 3.94 -5.42
C LEU A 341 -39.82 3.68 -4.83
N ARG A 342 -39.31 2.44 -4.94
CA ARG A 342 -38.02 2.03 -4.34
C ARG A 342 -36.81 2.73 -4.96
N VAL A 343 -36.81 2.90 -6.28
CA VAL A 343 -35.65 3.46 -6.99
C VAL A 343 -35.75 4.96 -7.26
N ARG A 344 -36.90 5.59 -6.99
CA ARG A 344 -37.17 7.01 -7.21
C ARG A 344 -36.07 7.95 -6.70
N ARG A 345 -35.47 7.65 -5.54
CA ARG A 345 -34.41 8.47 -4.93
C ARG A 345 -33.07 8.48 -5.69
N PHE A 346 -32.89 7.55 -6.64
CA PHE A 346 -31.66 7.39 -7.42
C PHE A 346 -31.81 7.89 -8.86
N LEU A 347 -33.03 8.18 -9.30
CA LEU A 347 -33.28 8.73 -10.63
C LEU A 347 -33.14 10.25 -10.58
N PRO A 348 -32.49 10.87 -11.59
CA PRO A 348 -32.51 12.32 -11.72
C PRO A 348 -33.97 12.80 -11.85
N ALA A 349 -34.28 13.99 -11.31
CA ALA A 349 -35.59 14.59 -11.49
C ALA A 349 -35.90 14.70 -12.98
N ASP A 350 -37.13 14.33 -13.38
CA ASP A 350 -37.55 14.52 -14.76
C ASP A 350 -37.36 16.00 -15.14
N PRO A 351 -36.84 16.30 -16.35
CA PRO A 351 -36.77 17.67 -16.81
C PRO A 351 -38.17 18.28 -16.74
N PRO A 352 -38.31 19.56 -16.34
CA PRO A 352 -39.60 20.20 -16.26
C PRO A 352 -40.28 20.08 -17.62
N VAL A 353 -41.50 19.52 -17.63
CA VAL A 353 -42.35 19.47 -18.81
C VAL A 353 -42.53 20.91 -19.27
N GLU A 354 -41.95 21.25 -20.43
CA GLU A 354 -42.16 22.52 -21.08
C GLU A 354 -43.67 22.63 -21.34
N SER A 355 -44.35 23.45 -20.54
CA SER A 355 -45.77 23.69 -20.69
C SER A 355 -45.98 24.26 -22.08
N ALA A 356 -46.67 23.50 -22.94
CA ALA A 356 -47.06 23.93 -24.27
C ALA A 356 -47.72 25.32 -24.19
N PRO A 357 -47.44 26.22 -25.14
CA PRO A 357 -48.02 27.56 -25.11
C PRO A 357 -49.54 27.45 -25.20
N VAL A 358 -50.21 28.07 -24.23
CA VAL A 358 -51.65 28.26 -24.27
C VAL A 358 -51.94 29.16 -25.48
N ALA A 359 -52.83 28.67 -26.35
CA ALA A 359 -53.24 29.31 -27.60
C ALA A 359 -53.82 30.71 -27.42
#